data_AF-A0A2E7QRL6-F1
#
_entry.id   AF-A0A2E7QRL6-F1
#
_cell.length_a   1.000
_cell.length_b   1.000
_cell.length_c   1.000
_cell.angle_alpha   90.00
_cell.angle_beta   90.00
_cell.angle_gamma   90.00
#
_symmetry.space_group_name_H-M   'P 1'
#
loop_
_entity.id
_entity.type
_entity.pdbx_description
1 polymer ?
#
loop_
_entity_poly.entity_id
_entity_poly.type
_entity_poly.pdbx_seq_one_letter_code
_entity_poly.pdbx_strand_id
1 'polypeptide(L)'
;MLDFFSRLPEICILFGTIKYNIMMMADRIALWRLFGMNTPILFALLALLCGGITAFFAKVVGENQGYSPSYMIVQAISFVLFAVVIHIVQKQPFELSGRLAGIGLVSGVFAGVATLASLIAFKLGGQGSIIFPIVSLGVIVSVALSFAIYREPVTSTKLVGIGFGVASIVFLSR
;
A
#
# COMPACT_ATOMS: atom_id res chain seq x y z
N MET A 1 -3.91 9.02 -36.03
CA MET A 1 -2.57 9.37 -35.48
C MET A 1 -2.42 10.87 -35.17
N LEU A 2 -3.43 11.72 -35.43
CA LEU A 2 -3.40 13.17 -35.17
C LEU A 2 -4.15 13.59 -33.87
N ASP A 3 -4.94 12.71 -33.26
CA ASP A 3 -5.73 13.03 -32.05
C ASP A 3 -4.94 12.96 -30.72
N PHE A 4 -3.71 12.46 -30.74
CA PHE A 4 -2.88 12.37 -29.52
C PHE A 4 -2.21 13.71 -29.19
N PHE A 5 -1.93 14.54 -30.22
CA PHE A 5 -1.24 15.82 -30.05
C PHE A 5 -2.13 16.94 -29.50
N SER A 6 -3.46 16.83 -29.66
CA SER A 6 -4.43 17.83 -29.16
C SER A 6 -4.71 17.72 -27.65
N ARG A 7 -4.32 16.62 -26.99
CA ARG A 7 -4.48 16.39 -25.53
C ARG A 7 -3.24 16.71 -24.69
N LEU A 8 -2.13 17.12 -25.32
CA LEU A 8 -0.93 17.61 -24.63
C LEU A 8 -1.18 18.76 -23.62
N PRO A 9 -2.08 19.75 -23.86
CA PRO A 9 -2.35 20.80 -22.88
C PRO A 9 -3.09 20.29 -21.63
N GLU A 10 -3.96 19.27 -21.76
CA GLU A 10 -4.67 18.66 -20.61
C GLU A 10 -3.71 17.88 -19.71
N ILE A 11 -2.72 17.20 -20.31
CA ILE A 11 -1.65 16.50 -19.59
C ILE A 11 -0.78 17.51 -18.82
N CYS A 12 -0.41 18.64 -19.41
CA CYS A 12 0.34 19.71 -18.74
C CYS A 12 -0.41 20.31 -17.54
N ILE A 13 -1.74 20.46 -17.62
CA ILE A 13 -2.57 20.92 -16.50
C ILE A 13 -2.56 19.85 -15.39
N LEU A 14 -2.70 18.57 -15.73
CA LEU A 14 -2.62 17.46 -14.78
C LEU A 14 -1.27 17.43 -14.03
N PHE A 15 -0.15 17.64 -14.73
CA PHE A 15 1.18 17.74 -14.13
C PHE A 15 1.34 18.97 -13.24
N GLY A 16 0.74 20.11 -13.61
CA GLY A 16 0.62 21.31 -12.78
C GLY A 16 -0.17 21.04 -11.50
N THR A 17 -1.31 20.36 -11.61
CA THR A 17 -2.16 19.96 -10.47
C THR A 17 -1.49 18.94 -9.57
N ILE A 18 -0.64 18.04 -10.09
CA ILE A 18 0.14 17.09 -9.28
C ILE A 18 1.23 17.82 -8.48
N LYS A 19 1.97 18.75 -9.11
CA LYS A 19 2.96 19.57 -8.40
C LYS A 19 2.29 20.47 -7.36
N TYR A 20 1.16 21.09 -7.70
CA TYR A 20 0.35 21.86 -6.75
C TYR A 20 -0.25 21.00 -5.66
N ASN A 21 -0.75 19.78 -5.92
CA ASN A 21 -1.26 18.89 -4.87
C ASN A 21 -0.15 18.41 -3.95
N ILE A 22 1.04 18.10 -4.45
CA ILE A 22 2.18 17.70 -3.62
C ILE A 22 2.68 18.89 -2.77
N MET A 23 2.73 20.10 -3.34
CA MET A 23 3.13 21.32 -2.61
C MET A 23 2.04 21.79 -1.63
N MET A 24 0.77 21.61 -1.95
CA MET A 24 -0.38 21.84 -1.07
C MET A 24 -0.49 20.75 0.01
N MET A 25 0.00 19.53 -0.25
CA MET A 25 0.20 18.49 0.77
C MET A 25 1.27 18.93 1.77
N ALA A 26 2.38 19.53 1.30
CA ALA A 26 3.43 20.09 2.15
C ALA A 26 2.93 21.28 2.99
N ASP A 27 2.06 22.13 2.43
CA ASP A 27 1.45 23.25 3.16
C ASP A 27 0.37 22.79 4.15
N ARG A 28 -0.40 21.75 3.80
CA ARG A 28 -1.31 21.11 4.76
C ARG A 28 -0.55 20.36 5.86
N ILE A 29 0.62 19.78 5.60
CA ILE A 29 1.48 19.21 6.66
C ILE A 29 1.80 20.25 7.76
N ALA A 30 1.89 21.55 7.42
CA ALA A 30 2.03 22.62 8.42
C ALA A 30 0.73 22.87 9.22
N LEU A 31 -0.44 22.80 8.57
CA LEU A 31 -1.75 22.85 9.24
C LEU A 31 -1.98 21.65 10.19
N TRP A 32 -1.46 20.47 9.86
CA TRP A 32 -1.61 19.27 10.69
C TRP A 32 -0.55 19.15 11.80
N ARG A 33 0.61 19.81 11.63
CA ARG A 33 1.55 20.07 12.74
C ARG A 33 0.92 20.92 13.85
N LEU A 34 -0.03 21.81 13.52
CA LEU A 34 -0.82 22.55 14.52
C LEU A 34 -1.76 21.65 15.34
N PHE A 35 -2.18 20.50 14.79
CA PHE A 35 -2.94 19.46 15.52
C PHE A 35 -2.04 18.46 16.28
N GLY A 36 -0.72 18.70 16.35
CA GLY A 36 0.21 17.89 17.13
C GLY A 36 0.48 16.47 16.61
N MET A 37 0.04 16.15 15.38
CA MET A 37 0.24 14.82 14.79
C MET A 37 1.61 14.69 14.13
N ASN A 38 2.33 13.61 14.45
CA ASN A 38 3.63 13.30 13.84
C ASN A 38 3.47 12.92 12.36
N THR A 39 4.32 13.47 11.50
CA THR A 39 4.31 13.25 10.04
C THR A 39 4.28 11.77 9.63
N PRO A 40 5.01 10.83 10.28
CA PRO A 40 4.93 9.40 9.97
C PRO A 40 3.55 8.78 10.24
N ILE A 41 2.86 9.21 11.30
CA ILE A 41 1.53 8.70 11.66
C ILE A 41 0.52 9.10 10.58
N LEU A 42 0.64 10.32 10.04
CA LEU A 42 -0.21 10.78 8.95
C LEU A 42 -0.05 9.91 7.69
N PHE A 43 1.18 9.58 7.31
CA PHE A 43 1.42 8.69 6.18
C PHE A 43 0.93 7.25 6.45
N ALA A 44 1.02 6.77 7.70
CA ALA A 44 0.46 5.48 8.08
C ALA A 44 -1.08 5.45 7.98
N LEU A 45 -1.77 6.53 8.37
CA LEU A 45 -3.22 6.65 8.21
C LEU A 45 -3.64 6.70 6.74
N LEU A 46 -2.89 7.44 5.92
CA LEU A 46 -3.13 7.47 4.47
C LEU A 46 -2.92 6.07 3.86
N ALA A 47 -1.86 5.37 4.26
CA ALA A 47 -1.60 4.00 3.84
C ALA A 47 -2.71 3.03 4.28
N LEU A 48 -3.27 3.20 5.47
CA LEU A 48 -4.41 2.42 5.95
C LEU A 48 -5.64 2.61 5.05
N LEU A 49 -5.98 3.85 4.72
CA LEU A 49 -7.12 4.16 3.85
C LEU A 49 -6.93 3.61 2.44
N CYS A 50 -5.79 3.92 1.81
CA CYS A 50 -5.47 3.42 0.47
C CYS A 50 -5.40 1.90 0.44
N GLY A 51 -4.75 1.27 1.42
CA GLY A 51 -4.63 -0.18 1.52
C GLY A 51 -5.98 -0.88 1.67
N GLY A 52 -6.88 -0.32 2.48
CA GLY A 52 -8.25 -0.82 2.63
C GLY A 52 -9.04 -0.77 1.32
N ILE A 53 -8.94 0.34 0.58
CA ILE A 53 -9.57 0.49 -0.74
C ILE A 53 -9.01 -0.53 -1.74
N THR A 54 -7.68 -0.71 -1.76
CA THR A 54 -7.04 -1.73 -2.61
C THR A 54 -7.53 -3.14 -2.28
N ALA A 55 -7.65 -3.49 -1.00
CA ALA A 55 -8.17 -4.79 -0.56
C ALA A 55 -9.64 -4.99 -0.99
N PHE A 56 -10.45 -3.94 -0.95
CA PHE A 56 -11.83 -3.98 -1.46
C PHE A 56 -11.89 -4.27 -2.96
N PHE A 57 -11.06 -3.60 -3.78
CA PHE A 57 -10.98 -3.91 -5.21
C PHE A 57 -10.54 -5.35 -5.48
N ALA A 58 -9.61 -5.88 -4.69
CA ALA A 58 -9.21 -7.29 -4.80
C ALA A 58 -10.38 -8.24 -4.52
N LYS A 59 -11.23 -7.93 -3.52
CA LYS A 59 -12.48 -8.68 -3.27
C LYS A 59 -13.41 -8.64 -4.48
N VAL A 60 -13.67 -7.46 -5.05
CA VAL A 60 -14.56 -7.30 -6.22
C VAL A 60 -14.09 -8.17 -7.40
N VAL A 61 -12.77 -8.23 -7.64
CA VAL A 61 -12.19 -9.06 -8.69
C VAL A 61 -12.33 -10.55 -8.39
N GLY A 62 -12.13 -10.95 -7.13
CA GLY A 62 -12.28 -12.32 -6.69
C GLY A 62 -13.72 -12.84 -6.86
N GLU A 63 -14.70 -12.07 -6.40
CA GLU A 63 -16.14 -12.41 -6.50
C GLU A 63 -16.60 -12.51 -7.96
N ASN A 64 -16.14 -11.62 -8.83
CA ASN A 64 -16.48 -11.61 -10.26
C ASN A 64 -15.75 -12.68 -11.08
N GLN A 65 -15.10 -13.66 -10.44
CA GLN A 65 -14.34 -14.74 -11.09
C GLN A 65 -13.26 -14.23 -12.08
N GLY A 66 -12.76 -13.01 -11.88
CA GLY A 66 -11.78 -12.39 -12.79
C GLY A 66 -10.47 -13.18 -12.82
N TYR A 67 -9.86 -13.38 -13.98
CA TYR A 67 -8.61 -14.16 -14.08
C TYR A 67 -7.47 -13.50 -13.25
N SER A 68 -7.03 -14.17 -12.18
CA SER A 68 -6.17 -13.57 -11.15
C SER A 68 -4.84 -13.04 -11.70
N PRO A 69 -4.13 -13.77 -12.59
CA PRO A 69 -2.89 -13.26 -13.17
C PRO A 69 -3.08 -12.01 -14.02
N SER A 70 -4.16 -11.90 -14.81
CA SER A 70 -4.43 -10.68 -15.60
C SER A 70 -4.64 -9.46 -14.73
N TYR A 71 -5.40 -9.59 -13.64
CA TYR A 71 -5.59 -8.49 -12.68
C TYR A 71 -4.27 -8.05 -12.06
N MET A 72 -3.42 -8.99 -11.65
CA MET A 72 -2.11 -8.67 -11.07
C MET A 72 -1.17 -8.00 -12.05
N ILE A 73 -1.19 -8.39 -13.32
CA ILE A 73 -0.39 -7.72 -14.37
C ILE A 73 -0.85 -6.27 -14.52
N VAL A 74 -2.16 -6.03 -14.61
CA VAL A 74 -2.71 -4.66 -14.70
C VAL A 74 -2.35 -3.85 -13.46
N GLN A 75 -2.48 -4.44 -12.26
CA GLN A 75 -2.09 -3.81 -11.00
C GLN A 75 -0.59 -3.46 -10.97
N ALA A 76 0.28 -4.37 -11.42
CA ALA A 76 1.72 -4.14 -11.49
C ALA A 76 2.06 -3.01 -12.48
N ILE A 77 1.42 -2.97 -13.65
CA ILE A 77 1.60 -1.88 -14.62
C ILE A 77 1.18 -0.54 -14.01
N SER A 78 0.03 -0.48 -13.34
CA SER A 78 -0.42 0.73 -12.64
C SER A 78 0.59 1.18 -11.57
N PHE A 79 1.18 0.24 -10.84
CA PHE A 79 2.18 0.54 -9.81
C PHE A 79 3.49 1.07 -10.42
N VAL A 80 3.95 0.47 -11.52
CA VAL A 80 5.14 0.94 -12.26
C VAL A 80 4.91 2.34 -12.82
N LEU A 81 3.76 2.61 -13.45
CA LEU A 81 3.43 3.94 -13.95
C LEU A 81 3.45 4.99 -12.85
N PHE A 82 2.86 4.67 -11.69
CA PHE A 82 2.86 5.57 -10.54
C PHE A 82 4.28 5.83 -10.02
N ALA A 83 5.12 4.80 -9.94
CA ALA A 83 6.53 4.93 -9.54
C ALA A 83 7.34 5.80 -10.52
N VAL A 84 7.14 5.62 -11.84
CA VAL A 84 7.79 6.43 -12.88
C VAL A 84 7.40 7.90 -12.76
N VAL A 85 6.11 8.20 -12.57
CA VAL A 85 5.63 9.58 -12.37
C VAL A 85 6.31 10.21 -11.15
N ILE A 86 6.38 9.50 -10.02
CA ILE A 86 7.06 10.00 -8.82
C ILE A 86 8.54 10.27 -9.10
N HIS A 87 9.23 9.35 -9.78
CA HIS A 87 10.65 9.49 -10.09
C HIS A 87 10.93 10.72 -10.98
N ILE A 88 10.11 10.94 -12.01
CA ILE A 88 10.20 12.12 -12.89
C ILE A 88 9.97 13.41 -12.10
N VAL A 89 9.01 13.43 -11.19
CA VAL A 89 8.67 14.62 -10.37
C VAL A 89 9.77 14.92 -9.34
N GLN A 90 10.34 13.89 -8.70
CA GLN A 90 11.35 14.06 -7.65
C GLN A 90 12.76 14.36 -8.18
N LYS A 91 13.05 14.02 -9.45
CA LYS A 91 14.35 14.26 -10.12
C LYS A 91 15.57 13.75 -9.34
N GLN A 92 15.39 12.69 -8.56
CA GLN A 92 16.47 12.06 -7.80
C GLN A 92 17.24 11.07 -8.69
N PRO A 93 18.57 10.91 -8.53
CA PRO A 93 19.30 9.87 -9.24
C PRO A 93 18.79 8.50 -8.85
N PHE A 94 18.67 7.58 -9.82
CA PHE A 94 18.27 6.21 -9.56
C PHE A 94 19.44 5.45 -8.92
N GLU A 95 19.57 5.57 -7.59
CA GLU A 95 20.57 4.87 -6.81
C GLU A 95 19.96 3.63 -6.15
N LEU A 96 19.99 2.51 -6.87
CA LEU A 96 19.61 1.22 -6.31
C LEU A 96 20.86 0.38 -6.06
N SER A 97 21.24 0.22 -4.79
CA SER A 97 22.26 -0.75 -4.40
C SER A 97 21.79 -2.16 -4.73
N GLY A 98 22.65 -3.03 -5.28
CA GLY A 98 22.29 -4.42 -5.65
C GLY A 98 21.68 -5.22 -4.50
N ARG A 99 22.04 -4.91 -3.25
CA ARG A 99 21.41 -5.49 -2.04
C ARG A 99 19.95 -5.06 -1.88
N LEU A 100 19.66 -3.79 -2.10
CA LEU A 100 18.29 -3.25 -2.04
C LEU A 100 17.45 -3.78 -3.21
N ALA A 101 18.05 -3.99 -4.38
CA ALA A 101 17.41 -4.66 -5.50
C ALA A 101 16.96 -6.08 -5.12
N GLY A 102 17.85 -6.86 -4.48
CA GLY A 102 17.54 -8.21 -4.01
C GLY A 102 16.39 -8.24 -3.00
N ILE A 103 16.37 -7.31 -2.03
CA ILE A 103 15.27 -7.17 -1.07
C ILE A 103 13.96 -6.82 -1.80
N GLY A 104 14.02 -5.90 -2.77
CA GLY A 104 12.89 -5.52 -3.61
C GLY A 104 12.29 -6.72 -4.34
N LEU A 105 13.12 -7.55 -4.98
CA LEU A 105 12.68 -8.75 -5.69
C LEU A 105 12.00 -9.76 -4.75
N VAL A 106 12.63 -10.06 -3.62
CA VAL A 106 12.06 -10.99 -2.62
C VAL A 106 10.72 -10.46 -2.13
N SER A 107 10.65 -9.18 -1.75
CA SER A 107 9.41 -8.56 -1.27
C SER A 107 8.30 -8.57 -2.33
N GLY A 108 8.64 -8.39 -3.62
CA GLY A 108 7.71 -8.47 -4.74
C GLY A 108 7.12 -9.87 -4.90
N VAL A 109 7.91 -10.93 -4.73
CA VAL A 109 7.41 -12.30 -4.77
C VAL A 109 6.41 -12.55 -3.63
N PHE A 110 6.74 -12.17 -2.40
CA PHE A 110 5.83 -12.30 -1.26
C PHE A 110 4.54 -11.49 -1.44
N ALA A 111 4.64 -10.26 -1.96
CA ALA A 111 3.46 -9.44 -2.28
C ALA A 111 2.58 -10.11 -3.35
N GLY A 112 3.19 -10.67 -4.40
CA GLY A 112 2.49 -11.41 -5.44
C GLY A 112 1.76 -12.64 -4.89
N VAL A 113 2.43 -13.43 -4.06
CA VAL A 113 1.82 -14.60 -3.39
C VAL A 113 0.67 -14.17 -2.48
N ALA A 114 0.84 -13.11 -1.69
CA ALA A 114 -0.20 -12.60 -0.81
C ALA A 114 -1.45 -12.14 -1.59
N THR A 115 -1.25 -11.42 -2.70
CA THR A 115 -2.34 -10.98 -3.58
C THR A 115 -3.03 -12.17 -4.26
N LEU A 116 -2.27 -13.14 -4.78
CA LEU A 116 -2.84 -14.37 -5.37
C LEU A 116 -3.68 -15.14 -4.37
N ALA A 117 -3.14 -15.41 -3.18
CA ALA A 117 -3.84 -16.15 -2.13
C ALA A 117 -5.14 -15.44 -1.72
N SER A 118 -5.09 -14.11 -1.57
CA SER A 118 -6.27 -13.30 -1.25
C SER A 118 -7.34 -13.37 -2.34
N LEU A 119 -6.94 -13.24 -3.61
CA LEU A 119 -7.86 -13.35 -4.75
C LEU A 119 -8.50 -14.73 -4.83
N ILE A 120 -7.72 -15.80 -4.61
CA ILE A 120 -8.25 -17.17 -4.58
C ILE A 120 -9.23 -17.35 -3.43
N ALA A 121 -8.94 -16.82 -2.24
CA ALA A 121 -9.84 -16.91 -1.10
C ALA A 121 -11.20 -16.23 -1.38
N PHE A 122 -11.19 -15.07 -2.05
CA PHE A 122 -12.43 -14.41 -2.50
C PHE A 122 -13.15 -15.18 -3.61
N LYS A 123 -12.41 -15.76 -4.57
CA LYS A 123 -12.99 -16.59 -5.64
C LYS A 123 -13.71 -17.83 -5.12
N LEU A 124 -13.23 -18.39 -4.01
CA LEU A 124 -13.83 -19.54 -3.32
C LEU A 124 -15.07 -19.16 -2.49
N GLY A 125 -15.55 -17.90 -2.56
CA GLY A 125 -16.72 -17.42 -1.83
C GLY A 125 -16.43 -16.98 -0.40
N GLY A 126 -15.16 -16.73 -0.07
CA GLY A 126 -14.79 -16.27 1.27
C GLY A 126 -15.29 -14.85 1.55
N GLN A 127 -15.94 -14.66 2.69
CA GLN A 127 -16.50 -13.37 3.05
C GLN A 127 -15.39 -12.36 3.40
N GLY A 128 -15.52 -11.13 2.88
CA GLY A 128 -14.59 -10.03 3.20
C GLY A 128 -14.46 -9.73 4.70
N SER A 129 -15.55 -9.86 5.45
CA SER A 129 -15.56 -9.72 6.92
C SER A 129 -14.64 -10.70 7.64
N ILE A 130 -14.36 -11.86 7.03
CA ILE A 130 -13.49 -12.90 7.60
C ILE A 130 -12.07 -12.78 7.00
N ILE A 131 -11.97 -12.60 5.69
CA ILE A 131 -10.67 -12.56 5.01
C ILE A 131 -9.89 -11.29 5.35
N PHE A 132 -10.53 -10.10 5.38
CA PHE A 132 -9.80 -8.85 5.62
C PHE A 132 -9.12 -8.81 7.00
N PRO A 133 -9.78 -9.20 8.11
CA PRO A 133 -9.10 -9.26 9.40
C PRO A 133 -7.97 -10.29 9.42
N ILE A 134 -8.18 -11.48 8.83
CA ILE A 134 -7.11 -12.50 8.75
C ILE A 134 -5.89 -11.98 7.99
N VAL A 135 -6.08 -11.35 6.83
CA VAL A 135 -4.97 -10.75 6.06
C VAL A 135 -4.29 -9.64 6.86
N SER A 136 -5.04 -8.88 7.66
CA SER A 136 -4.52 -7.82 8.53
C SER A 136 -3.61 -8.36 9.65
N LEU A 137 -3.74 -9.63 10.07
CA LEU A 137 -2.80 -10.27 11.00
C LEU A 137 -1.36 -10.34 10.46
N GLY A 138 -1.16 -10.14 9.15
CA GLY A 138 0.19 -9.99 8.58
C GLY A 138 1.01 -8.87 9.25
N VAL A 139 0.36 -7.87 9.86
CA VAL A 139 1.04 -6.84 10.66
C VAL A 139 1.83 -7.44 11.83
N ILE A 140 1.34 -8.52 12.45
CA ILE A 140 2.01 -9.20 13.57
C ILE A 140 3.33 -9.81 13.08
N VAL A 141 3.32 -10.44 11.91
CA VAL A 141 4.52 -11.00 11.29
C VAL A 141 5.52 -9.89 10.99
N SER A 142 5.06 -8.77 10.43
CA SER A 142 5.92 -7.61 10.14
C SER A 142 6.54 -7.00 11.40
N VAL A 143 5.75 -6.81 12.46
CA VAL A 143 6.22 -6.27 13.74
C VAL A 143 7.20 -7.23 14.43
N ALA A 144 6.90 -8.53 14.44
CA ALA A 144 7.81 -9.54 14.98
C ALA A 144 9.15 -9.57 14.24
N LEU A 145 9.11 -9.47 12.91
CA LEU A 145 10.31 -9.39 12.09
C LEU A 145 11.07 -8.08 12.32
N SER A 146 10.37 -6.97 12.56
CA SER A 146 11.01 -5.69 12.91
C SER A 146 11.78 -5.80 14.22
N PHE A 147 11.18 -6.41 15.25
CA PHE A 147 11.85 -6.66 16.53
C PHE A 147 13.06 -7.59 16.37
N ALA A 148 12.93 -8.67 15.58
CA ALA A 148 14.00 -9.63 15.38
C ALA A 148 15.20 -9.04 14.60
N ILE A 149 14.94 -8.25 13.56
CA ILE A 149 15.98 -7.73 12.66
C ILE A 149 16.54 -6.39 13.15
N TYR A 150 15.68 -5.43 13.48
CA TYR A 150 16.08 -4.06 13.85
C TYR A 150 16.33 -3.90 15.36
N ARG A 151 16.05 -4.93 16.16
CA ARG A 151 16.29 -4.96 17.62
C ARG A 151 15.66 -3.77 18.34
N GLU A 152 14.49 -3.33 17.88
CA GLU A 152 13.76 -2.27 18.56
C GLU A 152 13.45 -2.65 20.01
N PRO A 153 13.47 -1.69 20.96
CA PRO A 153 13.11 -1.98 22.34
C PRO A 153 11.65 -2.44 22.41
N VAL A 154 11.47 -3.67 22.88
CA VAL A 154 10.17 -4.27 23.13
C VAL A 154 9.67 -3.77 24.49
N THR A 155 8.80 -2.76 24.47
CA THR A 155 8.12 -2.30 25.69
C THR A 155 6.92 -3.19 25.97
N SER A 156 6.61 -3.43 27.24
CA SER A 156 5.44 -4.23 27.65
C SER A 156 4.13 -3.69 27.08
N THR A 157 4.04 -2.37 26.88
CA THR A 157 2.90 -1.70 26.22
C THR A 157 2.73 -2.10 24.75
N LYS A 158 3.81 -2.27 23.99
CA LYS A 158 3.75 -2.76 22.59
C LYS A 158 3.27 -4.20 22.54
N LEU A 159 3.78 -5.06 23.42
CA LEU A 159 3.36 -6.47 23.51
C LEU A 159 1.87 -6.62 23.85
N VAL A 160 1.40 -5.87 24.84
CA VAL A 160 -0.02 -5.86 25.23
C VAL A 160 -0.89 -5.30 24.09
N GLY A 161 -0.44 -4.24 23.41
CA GLY A 161 -1.13 -3.67 22.25
C GLY A 161 -1.26 -4.67 21.10
N ILE A 162 -0.20 -5.43 20.79
CA ILE A 162 -0.24 -6.50 19.79
C ILE A 162 -1.23 -7.57 20.23
N GLY A 163 -1.20 -8.01 21.49
CA GLY A 163 -2.13 -9.01 22.04
C GLY A 163 -3.59 -8.60 21.89
N PHE A 164 -3.93 -7.35 22.24
CA PHE A 164 -5.27 -6.79 22.02
C PHE A 164 -5.63 -6.67 20.53
N GLY A 165 -4.67 -6.31 19.68
CA GLY A 165 -4.87 -6.27 18.23
C GLY A 165 -5.21 -7.64 17.65
N VAL A 166 -4.50 -8.69 18.07
CA VAL A 166 -4.79 -10.08 17.68
C VAL A 166 -6.19 -10.47 18.16
N ALA A 167 -6.49 -10.20 19.43
CA ALA A 167 -7.80 -10.53 20.01
C ALA A 167 -8.94 -9.86 19.24
N SER A 168 -8.83 -8.55 18.97
CA SER A 168 -9.82 -7.79 18.18
C SER A 168 -10.06 -8.42 16.81
N ILE A 169 -8.99 -8.76 16.09
CA ILE A 169 -9.10 -9.37 14.77
C ILE A 169 -9.74 -10.77 14.82
N VAL A 170 -9.39 -11.58 15.82
CA VAL A 170 -9.98 -12.91 16.01
C VAL A 170 -11.48 -12.80 16.29
N PHE A 171 -11.90 -11.84 17.12
CA PHE A 171 -13.32 -11.58 17.38
C PHE A 171 -14.05 -11.08 16.13
N LEU A 172 -13.43 -10.24 15.31
CA LEU A 172 -14.02 -9.72 14.07
C LEU A 172 -14.17 -10.78 12.97
N SER A 173 -13.30 -11.80 12.99
CA SER A 173 -13.27 -12.89 12.00
C SER A 173 -14.21 -14.06 12.33
N ARG A 174 -14.96 -14.02 13.43
CA ARG A 174 -15.93 -15.04 13.85
C ARG A 174 -17.35 -14.61 13.55
#